data_AF-A0A0C5WKM4-F1
#
_entry.id   AF-A0A0C5WKM4-F1
#
_cell.length_a   1.000
_cell.length_b   1.000
_cell.length_c   1.000
_cell.angle_alpha   90.00
_cell.angle_beta   90.00
_cell.angle_gamma   90.00
#
_symmetry.space_group_name_H-M   'P 1'
#
loop_
_entity.id
_entity.type
_entity.pdbx_description
1 polymer ?
#
loop_
_entity_poly.entity_id
_entity_poly.type
_entity_poly.pdbx_seq_one_letter_code
_entity_poly.pdbx_strand_id
1 'polypeptide(L)'
;MSSPKNISETHAEYWKRVKNELKAHQQPDKSAPPASSVPAQPSAPAVRSSAPALAPQPDDTGTVGFAADSQGASGFSPKTQVMLDKYTGTEQKKIMQFWYDMNMNFGQSKVRQEFGDEPGERLMQFAASLDRNSYRRLKDNLDERLKKGQEWPPSFAVFKALKDTPTDREILEARTNILTLKKPVSRVEIYISKRKSAKLRTLSEKYIAEEFRTLYLEAFEEVEIYDRDITLDERESAISEVTNNIPKSEMDKNIDDMVAHGYKLPGKLGETFDRIQSLRANNTHVVIDEID
;
A
#
# COMPACT_ATOMS: atom_id res chain seq x y z
N MET A 1 -22.94 1.09 -26.73
CA MET A 1 -22.90 2.56 -26.85
C MET A 1 -21.46 2.98 -27.06
N SER A 2 -21.19 4.06 -27.82
CA SER A 2 -19.83 4.47 -28.19
C SER A 2 -19.38 5.67 -27.38
N SER A 3 -18.30 5.55 -26.62
CA SER A 3 -17.80 6.62 -25.75
C SER A 3 -17.25 7.82 -26.56
N PRO A 4 -17.31 9.06 -26.03
CA PRO A 4 -16.68 10.21 -26.66
C PRO A 4 -15.17 9.98 -26.80
N LYS A 5 -14.61 10.27 -27.98
CA LYS A 5 -13.20 9.98 -28.31
C LYS A 5 -12.23 11.12 -27.95
N ASN A 6 -12.73 12.31 -27.62
CA ASN A 6 -11.93 13.48 -27.24
C ASN A 6 -12.57 14.20 -26.05
N ILE A 7 -11.74 14.67 -25.12
CA ILE A 7 -12.17 15.35 -23.87
C ILE A 7 -12.72 16.77 -24.14
N SER A 8 -12.47 17.34 -25.31
CA SER A 8 -12.91 18.67 -25.75
C SER A 8 -14.21 18.69 -26.59
N GLU A 9 -14.83 17.53 -26.86
CA GLU A 9 -16.06 17.47 -27.67
C GLU A 9 -17.26 18.01 -26.89
N THR A 10 -17.90 19.07 -27.37
CA THR A 10 -19.07 19.62 -26.68
C THR A 10 -20.29 18.71 -26.86
N HIS A 11 -21.22 18.74 -25.90
CA HIS A 11 -22.41 17.88 -25.92
C HIS A 11 -23.26 18.05 -27.21
N ALA A 12 -23.28 19.26 -27.79
CA ALA A 12 -23.96 19.53 -29.06
C ALA A 12 -23.28 18.84 -30.26
N GLU A 13 -21.95 18.74 -30.27
CA GLU A 13 -21.18 18.10 -31.33
C GLU A 13 -21.28 16.57 -31.25
N TYR A 14 -21.22 16.00 -30.04
CA TYR A 14 -21.45 14.57 -29.81
C TYR A 14 -22.78 14.10 -30.41
N TRP A 15 -23.89 14.80 -30.12
CA TRP A 15 -25.20 14.45 -30.69
C TRP A 15 -25.30 14.68 -32.21
N LYS A 16 -24.48 15.58 -32.77
CA LYS A 16 -24.36 15.80 -34.21
C LYS A 16 -23.60 14.65 -34.88
N ARG A 17 -22.53 14.13 -34.26
CA ARG A 17 -21.79 12.95 -34.72
C ARG A 17 -22.66 11.69 -34.66
N VAL A 18 -23.32 11.42 -33.53
CA VAL A 18 -24.20 10.24 -33.37
C VAL A 18 -25.32 10.21 -34.41
N LYS A 19 -25.93 11.36 -34.74
CA LYS A 19 -26.95 11.46 -35.80
C LYS A 19 -26.40 11.23 -37.22
N ASN A 20 -25.12 11.48 -37.46
CA ASN A 20 -24.46 11.18 -38.74
C ASN A 20 -24.01 9.72 -38.82
N GLU A 21 -23.46 9.16 -37.73
CA GLU A 21 -23.11 7.73 -37.62
C GLU A 21 -24.36 6.84 -37.87
N LEU A 22 -25.51 7.20 -37.27
CA LEU A 22 -26.79 6.51 -37.50
C LEU A 22 -27.31 6.61 -38.96
N LYS A 23 -26.85 7.58 -39.75
CA LYS A 23 -27.15 7.67 -41.20
C LYS A 23 -26.17 6.86 -42.06
N ALA A 24 -24.99 6.53 -41.55
CA ALA A 24 -23.92 5.88 -42.33
C ALA A 24 -24.02 4.34 -42.39
N HIS A 25 -24.92 3.71 -41.61
CA HIS A 25 -25.07 2.25 -41.54
C HIS A 25 -26.20 1.69 -42.42
N GLN A 26 -26.42 2.25 -43.62
CA GLN A 26 -27.40 1.74 -44.60
C GLN A 26 -26.78 1.22 -45.92
N GLN A 27 -25.50 0.85 -45.93
CA GLN A 27 -24.86 0.13 -47.05
C GLN A 27 -23.99 -1.05 -46.54
N PRO A 28 -24.09 -2.26 -47.14
CA PRO A 28 -23.32 -3.45 -46.76
C PRO A 28 -22.11 -3.73 -47.69
N ASP A 29 -21.44 -4.87 -47.45
CA ASP A 29 -20.35 -5.51 -48.24
C ASP A 29 -18.94 -4.88 -48.15
N LYS A 30 -17.80 -5.62 -48.18
CA LYS A 30 -17.52 -7.08 -48.06
C LYS A 30 -16.00 -7.36 -47.78
N SER A 31 -15.69 -8.64 -47.51
CA SER A 31 -14.38 -9.36 -47.72
C SER A 31 -13.15 -9.16 -46.79
N ALA A 32 -12.37 -10.25 -46.71
CA ALA A 32 -11.05 -10.50 -46.08
C ALA A 32 -10.39 -11.68 -46.91
N PRO A 33 -9.28 -12.38 -46.53
CA PRO A 33 -8.25 -12.24 -45.46
C PRO A 33 -6.84 -12.02 -46.14
N PRO A 34 -5.71 -12.79 -46.03
CA PRO A 34 -5.15 -13.75 -45.04
C PRO A 34 -3.60 -13.67 -44.74
N ALA A 35 -3.08 -14.67 -44.01
CA ALA A 35 -1.75 -15.34 -44.11
C ALA A 35 -0.52 -14.95 -43.21
N SER A 36 -0.05 -15.98 -42.45
CA SER A 36 1.36 -16.29 -42.04
C SER A 36 2.11 -15.47 -40.97
N SER A 37 3.12 -15.98 -40.22
CA SER A 37 3.50 -17.37 -39.84
C SER A 37 4.66 -17.46 -38.79
N VAL A 38 4.58 -18.41 -37.83
CA VAL A 38 5.56 -19.48 -37.40
C VAL A 38 7.10 -19.26 -37.57
N PRO A 39 8.04 -19.74 -36.68
CA PRO A 39 7.98 -20.31 -35.30
C PRO A 39 9.00 -19.69 -34.28
N ALA A 40 9.04 -20.17 -33.02
CA ALA A 40 10.27 -20.64 -32.31
C ALA A 40 10.02 -21.21 -30.88
N GLN A 41 10.85 -22.18 -30.48
CA GLN A 41 11.07 -22.71 -29.11
C GLN A 41 12.56 -22.43 -28.75
N PRO A 42 13.09 -22.58 -27.50
CA PRO A 42 13.04 -23.84 -26.71
C PRO A 42 13.17 -23.74 -25.16
N SER A 43 13.33 -24.91 -24.53
CA SER A 43 14.09 -25.19 -23.29
C SER A 43 13.53 -24.81 -21.91
N ALA A 44 13.47 -25.84 -21.04
CA ALA A 44 13.41 -25.75 -19.58
C ALA A 44 14.31 -26.87 -18.98
N PRO A 45 14.81 -26.74 -17.74
CA PRO A 45 15.43 -27.87 -17.04
C PRO A 45 14.87 -28.19 -15.63
N ALA A 46 14.65 -29.48 -15.41
CA ALA A 46 14.85 -30.28 -14.19
C ALA A 46 14.38 -29.79 -12.79
N VAL A 47 13.64 -30.69 -12.11
CA VAL A 47 13.27 -30.63 -10.68
C VAL A 47 14.36 -31.30 -9.80
N ARG A 48 14.54 -30.85 -8.54
CA ARG A 48 15.14 -31.68 -7.49
C ARG A 48 14.56 -31.40 -6.09
N SER A 49 14.21 -32.48 -5.38
CA SER A 49 13.67 -32.53 -4.01
C SER A 49 14.80 -32.54 -2.95
N SER A 50 14.62 -32.46 -1.61
CA SER A 50 13.44 -32.35 -0.72
C SER A 50 13.88 -32.15 0.76
N ALA A 51 13.00 -31.55 1.59
CA ALA A 51 12.88 -31.74 3.07
C ALA A 51 14.02 -31.20 4.00
N PRO A 52 13.78 -31.06 5.34
CA PRO A 52 12.60 -30.51 6.01
C PRO A 52 12.87 -29.56 7.22
N ALA A 53 11.80 -28.91 7.71
CA ALA A 53 11.54 -28.47 9.10
C ALA A 53 12.43 -27.39 9.79
N LEU A 54 11.80 -26.29 10.21
CA LEU A 54 11.37 -26.09 11.62
C LEU A 54 10.30 -24.98 11.70
N ALA A 55 9.53 -24.93 12.80
CA ALA A 55 8.53 -23.88 13.05
C ALA A 55 8.98 -22.92 14.17
N PRO A 56 8.78 -21.59 14.04
CA PRO A 56 8.93 -20.65 15.15
C PRO A 56 7.66 -20.61 16.00
N GLN A 57 7.79 -20.66 17.33
CA GLN A 57 6.75 -20.21 18.26
C GLN A 57 6.77 -18.68 18.41
N PRO A 58 5.65 -18.04 18.83
CA PRO A 58 5.63 -16.63 19.17
C PRO A 58 6.21 -16.39 20.56
N ASP A 59 6.88 -15.25 20.75
CA ASP A 59 7.26 -14.72 22.07
C ASP A 59 6.97 -13.20 22.14
N ASP A 60 6.81 -12.73 23.37
CA ASP A 60 5.98 -11.57 23.74
C ASP A 60 6.44 -10.16 23.30
N THR A 61 5.48 -9.23 23.42
CA THR A 61 5.68 -7.77 23.32
C THR A 61 6.59 -7.22 24.43
N GLY A 62 7.90 -7.35 24.27
CA GLY A 62 8.90 -6.72 25.13
C GLY A 62 9.13 -5.23 24.79
N THR A 63 8.94 -4.34 25.76
CA THR A 63 9.18 -2.89 25.60
C THR A 63 10.66 -2.58 25.39
N VAL A 64 11.07 -2.35 24.13
CA VAL A 64 12.45 -1.98 23.77
C VAL A 64 12.77 -0.56 24.26
N GLY A 65 13.29 -0.47 25.48
CA GLY A 65 13.81 0.75 26.09
C GLY A 65 15.20 1.12 25.54
N PHE A 66 15.39 2.38 25.16
CA PHE A 66 16.66 2.88 24.64
C PHE A 66 17.63 3.28 25.77
N ALA A 67 18.21 2.29 26.44
CA ALA A 67 19.29 2.47 27.41
C ALA A 67 20.62 1.99 26.80
N ALA A 68 21.32 2.90 26.12
CA ALA A 68 22.71 2.72 25.72
C ALA A 68 23.62 3.52 26.67
N ASP A 69 24.13 2.86 27.70
CA ASP A 69 25.02 3.48 28.68
C ASP A 69 26.34 3.88 28.03
N SER A 70 26.58 5.19 27.97
CA SER A 70 27.76 5.78 27.35
C SER A 70 28.96 5.75 28.30
N GLN A 71 29.59 4.57 28.46
CA GLN A 71 30.93 4.47 29.02
C GLN A 71 31.97 4.89 27.97
N GLY A 72 32.74 5.94 28.28
CA GLY A 72 33.49 6.69 27.28
C GLY A 72 34.96 6.27 27.13
N ALA A 73 35.28 5.70 25.98
CA ALA A 73 36.57 5.88 25.28
C ALA A 73 36.31 5.64 23.79
N SER A 74 36.51 6.64 22.93
CA SER A 74 36.23 6.47 21.50
C SER A 74 37.29 5.57 20.86
N GLY A 75 36.92 4.33 20.55
CA GLY A 75 37.79 3.32 19.94
C GLY A 75 38.03 3.53 18.43
N PHE A 76 37.98 4.77 17.96
CA PHE A 76 38.17 5.17 16.57
C PHE A 76 39.39 6.08 16.42
N SER A 77 39.96 6.10 15.21
CA SER A 77 41.07 6.97 14.86
C SER A 77 40.70 8.46 15.00
N PRO A 78 41.69 9.35 15.25
CA PRO A 78 41.44 10.79 15.36
C PRO A 78 40.73 11.39 14.13
N LYS A 79 40.96 10.83 12.93
CA LYS A 79 40.28 11.23 11.69
C LYS A 79 38.79 10.93 11.77
N THR A 80 38.42 9.74 12.24
CA THR A 80 37.02 9.32 12.39
C THR A 80 36.33 10.06 13.53
N GLN A 81 37.03 10.37 14.61
CA GLN A 81 36.49 11.25 15.65
C GLN A 81 36.15 12.65 15.09
N VAL A 82 37.06 13.28 14.35
CA VAL A 82 36.81 14.59 13.71
C VAL A 82 35.68 14.55 12.66
N MET A 83 35.36 13.38 12.09
CA MET A 83 34.15 13.21 11.26
C MET A 83 32.89 13.05 12.11
N LEU A 84 32.95 12.35 13.24
CA LEU A 84 31.85 12.14 14.18
C LEU A 84 31.47 13.43 14.94
N ASP A 85 32.45 14.27 15.26
CA ASP A 85 32.27 15.56 15.95
C ASP A 85 31.46 16.59 15.14
N LYS A 86 31.23 16.34 13.84
CA LYS A 86 30.35 17.16 12.97
C LYS A 86 28.85 16.97 13.27
N TYR A 87 28.47 15.88 13.93
CA TYR A 87 27.08 15.47 14.12
C TYR A 87 26.57 15.81 15.53
N THR A 88 25.26 15.98 15.69
CA THR A 88 24.66 16.18 17.01
C THR A 88 24.76 14.91 17.87
N GLY A 89 24.75 15.04 19.19
CA GLY A 89 24.92 13.90 20.11
C GLY A 89 23.86 12.78 19.99
N THR A 90 22.72 13.04 19.35
CA THR A 90 21.72 12.01 18.99
C THR A 90 22.08 11.28 17.70
N GLU A 91 22.53 12.00 16.67
CA GLU A 91 23.04 11.43 15.42
C GLU A 91 24.33 10.63 15.65
N GLN A 92 25.24 11.12 16.48
CA GLN A 92 26.42 10.38 16.92
C GLN A 92 26.02 9.03 17.53
N LYS A 93 25.02 9.00 18.41
CA LYS A 93 24.48 7.74 18.97
C LYS A 93 23.89 6.82 17.89
N LYS A 94 23.17 7.34 16.88
CA LYS A 94 22.73 6.53 15.73
C LYS A 94 23.91 5.93 14.97
N ILE A 95 24.93 6.73 14.68
CA ILE A 95 26.14 6.31 13.93
C ILE A 95 26.87 5.19 14.70
N MET A 96 27.10 5.38 16.00
CA MET A 96 27.75 4.38 16.87
C MET A 96 26.92 3.09 16.96
N GLN A 97 25.60 3.20 17.18
CA GLN A 97 24.72 2.04 17.25
C GLN A 97 24.69 1.27 15.92
N PHE A 98 24.49 1.98 14.80
CA PHE A 98 24.49 1.39 13.46
C PHE A 98 25.81 0.65 13.19
N TRP A 99 26.96 1.27 13.47
CA TRP A 99 28.27 0.65 13.23
C TRP A 99 28.49 -0.60 14.09
N TYR A 100 28.09 -0.55 15.35
CA TYR A 100 28.13 -1.68 16.28
C TYR A 100 27.23 -2.83 15.80
N ASP A 101 25.95 -2.54 15.52
CA ASP A 101 24.99 -3.54 15.07
C ASP A 101 25.39 -4.16 13.72
N MET A 102 25.94 -3.39 12.78
CA MET A 102 26.48 -3.93 11.52
C MET A 102 27.63 -4.91 11.78
N ASN A 103 28.59 -4.55 12.64
CA ASN A 103 29.73 -5.40 12.94
C ASN A 103 29.37 -6.66 13.74
N MET A 104 28.43 -6.56 14.69
CA MET A 104 28.08 -7.67 15.59
C MET A 104 27.06 -8.63 14.99
N ASN A 105 25.96 -8.13 14.41
CA ASN A 105 24.93 -9.02 13.87
C ASN A 105 25.31 -9.56 12.47
N PHE A 106 26.07 -8.80 11.67
CA PHE A 106 26.30 -9.09 10.25
C PHE A 106 27.77 -9.33 9.86
N GLY A 107 28.65 -9.54 10.84
CA GLY A 107 29.97 -10.16 10.66
C GLY A 107 31.11 -9.19 10.33
N GLN A 108 31.95 -8.92 11.35
CA GLN A 108 33.07 -7.99 11.28
C GLN A 108 33.99 -8.18 10.05
N SER A 109 34.40 -9.41 9.74
CA SER A 109 35.37 -9.66 8.65
C SER A 109 34.87 -9.31 7.25
N LYS A 110 33.55 -9.25 7.05
CA LYS A 110 32.94 -8.92 5.74
C LYS A 110 32.49 -7.47 5.66
N VAL A 111 31.89 -6.93 6.72
CA VAL A 111 31.55 -5.49 6.80
C VAL A 111 32.81 -4.64 6.67
N ARG A 112 33.93 -5.01 7.32
CA ARG A 112 35.20 -4.29 7.23
C ARG A 112 35.85 -4.32 5.85
N GLN A 113 35.59 -5.35 5.03
CA GLN A 113 36.16 -5.45 3.68
C GLN A 113 35.56 -4.44 2.69
N GLU A 114 34.27 -4.11 2.83
CA GLU A 114 33.55 -3.15 1.96
C GLU A 114 33.58 -1.72 2.54
N PHE A 115 33.45 -1.57 3.86
CA PHE A 115 33.27 -0.27 4.51
C PHE A 115 34.50 0.24 5.29
N GLY A 116 35.54 -0.58 5.43
CA GLY A 116 36.74 -0.29 6.23
C GLY A 116 36.60 -0.67 7.72
N ASP A 117 37.69 -0.54 8.48
CA ASP A 117 37.69 -0.82 9.93
C ASP A 117 36.89 0.18 10.78
N GLU A 118 36.54 1.33 10.20
CA GLU A 118 35.85 2.44 10.86
C GLU A 118 34.79 3.05 9.91
N PRO A 119 33.69 3.63 10.42
CA PRO A 119 32.61 4.14 9.58
C PRO A 119 33.06 5.38 8.79
N GLY A 120 33.24 5.22 7.47
CA GLY A 120 33.53 6.34 6.58
C GLY A 120 32.40 7.38 6.51
N GLU A 121 32.72 8.61 6.10
CA GLU A 121 31.79 9.76 6.13
C GLU A 121 30.43 9.50 5.45
N ARG A 122 30.40 8.78 4.31
CA ARG A 122 29.15 8.39 3.64
C ARG A 122 28.26 7.47 4.48
N LEU A 123 28.88 6.59 5.27
CA LEU A 123 28.18 5.66 6.16
C LEU A 123 27.69 6.37 7.42
N MET A 124 28.46 7.35 7.92
CA MET A 124 28.00 8.25 9.00
C MET A 124 26.77 9.07 8.56
N GLN A 125 26.82 9.71 7.38
CA GLN A 125 25.70 10.46 6.80
C GLN A 125 24.46 9.58 6.65
N PHE A 126 24.65 8.36 6.15
CA PHE A 126 23.58 7.37 6.03
C PHE A 126 22.98 7.02 7.39
N ALA A 127 23.78 6.59 8.36
CA ALA A 127 23.30 6.19 9.69
C ALA A 127 22.63 7.34 10.47
N ALA A 128 23.12 8.57 10.35
CA ALA A 128 22.47 9.76 10.92
C ALA A 128 21.07 10.00 10.30
N SER A 129 20.91 9.78 9.00
CA SER A 129 19.66 9.97 8.27
C SER A 129 18.58 8.93 8.56
N LEU A 130 18.90 7.79 9.19
CA LEU A 130 17.91 6.75 9.50
C LEU A 130 16.99 7.15 10.65
N ASP A 131 15.69 6.98 10.48
CA ASP A 131 14.71 6.96 11.56
C ASP A 131 14.58 5.55 12.16
N ARG A 132 13.74 5.39 13.20
CA ARG A 132 13.55 4.12 13.92
C ARG A 132 12.97 3.00 13.05
N ASN A 133 12.06 3.32 12.13
CA ASN A 133 11.38 2.36 11.28
C ASN A 133 12.28 1.96 10.10
N SER A 134 12.88 2.91 9.38
CA SER A 134 13.83 2.58 8.31
C SER A 134 15.06 1.83 8.82
N TYR A 135 15.53 2.11 10.04
CA TYR A 135 16.63 1.33 10.65
C TYR A 135 16.22 -0.12 10.95
N ARG A 136 15.04 -0.34 11.54
CA ARG A 136 14.52 -1.70 11.78
C ARG A 136 14.34 -2.46 10.46
N ARG A 137 13.64 -1.84 9.50
CA ARG A 137 13.36 -2.41 8.17
C ARG A 137 14.64 -2.75 7.42
N LEU A 138 15.68 -1.92 7.52
CA LEU A 138 17.01 -2.21 7.01
C LEU A 138 17.63 -3.45 7.69
N LYS A 139 17.61 -3.53 9.03
CA LYS A 139 18.14 -4.68 9.78
C LYS A 139 17.45 -5.98 9.34
N ASP A 140 16.12 -5.99 9.35
CA ASP A 140 15.30 -7.15 8.99
C ASP A 140 15.53 -7.59 7.52
N ASN A 141 15.70 -6.64 6.59
CA ASN A 141 16.09 -6.92 5.20
C ASN A 141 17.48 -7.58 5.08
N LEU A 142 18.48 -7.10 5.83
CA LEU A 142 19.83 -7.68 5.82
C LEU A 142 19.81 -9.11 6.40
N ASP A 143 19.05 -9.33 7.47
CA ASP A 143 18.80 -10.64 8.07
C ASP A 143 18.12 -11.60 7.07
N GLU A 144 17.13 -11.12 6.30
CA GLU A 144 16.54 -11.91 5.21
C GLU A 144 17.53 -12.23 4.10
N ARG A 145 18.38 -11.28 3.68
CA ARG A 145 19.39 -11.51 2.62
C ARG A 145 20.39 -12.58 3.02
N LEU A 146 20.86 -12.57 4.28
CA LEU A 146 21.72 -13.64 4.82
C LEU A 146 21.01 -15.00 4.83
N LYS A 147 19.76 -15.07 5.32
CA LYS A 147 18.97 -16.31 5.34
C LYS A 147 18.70 -16.87 3.94
N LYS A 148 18.61 -15.99 2.93
CA LYS A 148 18.45 -16.33 1.50
C LYS A 148 19.78 -16.65 0.79
N GLY A 149 20.92 -16.63 1.48
CA GLY A 149 22.23 -16.90 0.91
C GLY A 149 22.68 -15.91 -0.17
N GLN A 150 22.19 -14.67 -0.12
CA GLN A 150 22.53 -13.63 -1.09
C GLN A 150 23.93 -13.04 -0.85
N GLU A 151 24.45 -12.33 -1.85
CA GLU A 151 25.74 -11.66 -1.80
C GLU A 151 25.90 -10.77 -0.54
N TRP A 152 27.02 -10.96 0.15
CA TRP A 152 27.34 -10.31 1.43
C TRP A 152 28.81 -9.82 1.48
N PRO A 153 29.06 -8.56 1.90
CA PRO A 153 28.07 -7.53 2.20
C PRO A 153 27.39 -6.99 0.93
N PRO A 154 26.13 -6.51 1.00
CA PRO A 154 25.53 -5.79 -0.12
C PRO A 154 26.21 -4.43 -0.30
N SER A 155 26.31 -3.96 -1.54
CA SER A 155 26.93 -2.67 -1.85
C SER A 155 26.18 -1.50 -1.22
N PHE A 156 26.87 -0.36 -1.04
CA PHE A 156 26.28 0.84 -0.42
C PHE A 156 24.98 1.34 -1.11
N ALA A 157 24.85 1.13 -2.43
CA ALA A 157 23.63 1.46 -3.17
C ALA A 157 22.45 0.58 -2.77
N VAL A 158 22.67 -0.72 -2.56
CA VAL A 158 21.66 -1.65 -2.06
C VAL A 158 21.30 -1.32 -0.60
N PHE A 159 22.29 -1.06 0.26
CA PHE A 159 22.07 -0.56 1.63
C PHE A 159 21.12 0.64 1.66
N LYS A 160 21.31 1.61 0.76
CA LYS A 160 20.45 2.79 0.69
C LYS A 160 19.01 2.47 0.29
N ALA A 161 18.79 1.49 -0.59
CA ALA A 161 17.45 1.06 -1.01
C ALA A 161 16.73 0.22 0.06
N LEU A 162 17.43 -0.66 0.77
CA LEU A 162 16.83 -1.60 1.74
C LEU A 162 16.17 -0.90 2.96
N LYS A 163 16.53 0.35 3.26
CA LYS A 163 15.84 1.14 4.29
C LYS A 163 14.38 1.47 3.89
N ASP A 164 14.15 1.63 2.60
CA ASP A 164 12.89 2.05 1.95
C ASP A 164 12.17 0.87 1.26
N THR A 165 12.61 -0.37 1.50
CA THR A 165 12.05 -1.58 0.87
C THR A 165 11.38 -2.45 1.94
N PRO A 166 10.09 -2.82 1.82
CA PRO A 166 9.45 -3.72 2.76
C PRO A 166 10.05 -5.13 2.70
N THR A 167 10.07 -5.83 3.84
CA THR A 167 10.63 -7.19 3.94
C THR A 167 9.71 -8.24 3.31
N ASP A 168 10.23 -9.40 2.89
CA ASP A 168 9.36 -10.46 2.39
C ASP A 168 8.41 -10.98 3.49
N ARG A 169 8.87 -10.95 4.75
CA ARG A 169 8.05 -11.23 5.94
C ARG A 169 6.90 -10.24 6.08
N GLU A 170 7.16 -8.93 6.03
CA GLU A 170 6.16 -7.86 6.12
C GLU A 170 5.09 -8.01 5.01
N ILE A 171 5.51 -8.34 3.78
CA ILE A 171 4.61 -8.62 2.65
C ILE A 171 3.78 -9.91 2.89
N LEU A 172 4.38 -10.96 3.47
CA LEU A 172 3.71 -12.23 3.76
C LEU A 172 2.67 -12.11 4.89
N GLU A 173 3.00 -11.37 5.94
CA GLU A 173 2.11 -11.07 7.07
C GLU A 173 0.96 -10.17 6.60
N ALA A 174 1.25 -9.07 5.88
CA ALA A 174 0.23 -8.21 5.27
C ALA A 174 -0.72 -8.96 4.32
N ARG A 175 -0.20 -9.88 3.51
CA ARG A 175 -1.03 -10.75 2.65
C ARG A 175 -2.01 -11.57 3.48
N THR A 176 -1.55 -12.13 4.59
CA THR A 176 -2.36 -12.95 5.50
C THR A 176 -3.41 -12.09 6.21
N ASN A 177 -3.03 -10.92 6.70
CA ASN A 177 -3.92 -9.95 7.35
C ASN A 177 -5.07 -9.49 6.43
N ILE A 178 -4.76 -9.13 5.18
CA ILE A 178 -5.73 -8.58 4.23
C ILE A 178 -6.55 -9.69 3.52
N LEU A 179 -5.90 -10.74 3.02
CA LEU A 179 -6.58 -11.76 2.22
C LEU A 179 -7.26 -12.83 3.06
N THR A 180 -6.65 -13.25 4.18
CA THR A 180 -7.20 -14.32 5.04
C THR A 180 -7.98 -13.76 6.22
N LEU A 181 -7.35 -12.91 7.05
CA LEU A 181 -7.91 -12.51 8.35
C LEU A 181 -8.90 -11.33 8.28
N LYS A 182 -8.91 -10.58 7.17
CA LYS A 182 -9.70 -9.34 6.95
C LYS A 182 -9.45 -8.25 8.01
N LYS A 183 -8.25 -8.25 8.60
CA LYS A 183 -7.83 -7.34 9.69
C LYS A 183 -6.49 -6.66 9.30
N PRO A 184 -6.50 -5.59 8.49
CA PRO A 184 -5.29 -4.84 8.17
C PRO A 184 -4.73 -4.17 9.43
N VAL A 185 -3.42 -4.27 9.65
CA VAL A 185 -2.73 -3.73 10.85
C VAL A 185 -1.86 -2.52 10.53
N SER A 186 -0.95 -2.62 9.55
CA SER A 186 -0.09 -1.52 9.13
C SER A 186 -0.84 -0.42 8.37
N ARG A 187 -0.32 0.82 8.39
CA ARG A 187 -0.76 1.96 7.59
C ARG A 187 -0.93 1.59 6.11
N VAL A 188 0.06 0.87 5.56
CA VAL A 188 0.05 0.36 4.17
C VAL A 188 -1.07 -0.65 3.95
N GLU A 189 -1.34 -1.54 4.91
CA GLU A 189 -2.42 -2.52 4.79
C GLU A 189 -3.80 -1.87 4.83
N ILE A 190 -3.99 -0.86 5.69
CA ILE A 190 -5.22 -0.08 5.78
C ILE A 190 -5.47 0.67 4.47
N TYR A 191 -4.43 1.28 3.89
CA TYR A 191 -4.49 1.93 2.58
C TYR A 191 -4.87 0.95 1.45
N ILE A 192 -4.22 -0.21 1.38
CA ILE A 192 -4.55 -1.27 0.42
C ILE A 192 -6.01 -1.72 0.58
N SER A 193 -6.45 -1.96 1.81
CA SER A 193 -7.80 -2.44 2.14
C SER A 193 -8.90 -1.41 1.84
N LYS A 194 -8.67 -0.12 2.14
CA LYS A 194 -9.58 0.99 1.78
C LYS A 194 -9.60 1.18 0.25
N ARG A 195 -8.44 1.53 -0.34
CA ARG A 195 -8.32 2.23 -1.64
C ARG A 195 -7.93 1.33 -2.81
N LYS A 196 -7.24 0.21 -2.56
CA LYS A 196 -6.85 -0.77 -3.62
C LYS A 196 -7.74 -2.03 -3.62
N SER A 197 -8.86 -2.03 -2.89
CA SER A 197 -9.78 -3.17 -2.74
C SER A 197 -10.32 -3.75 -4.05
N ALA A 198 -10.43 -2.93 -5.11
CA ALA A 198 -10.76 -3.42 -6.45
C ALA A 198 -9.67 -4.36 -7.01
N LYS A 199 -8.38 -3.97 -6.91
CA LYS A 199 -7.24 -4.80 -7.33
C LYS A 199 -7.19 -6.11 -6.55
N LEU A 200 -7.49 -6.09 -5.24
CA LEU A 200 -7.55 -7.30 -4.40
C LEU A 200 -8.59 -8.34 -4.88
N ARG A 201 -9.72 -7.89 -5.43
CA ARG A 201 -10.79 -8.77 -5.93
C ARG A 201 -10.49 -9.37 -7.31
N THR A 202 -9.55 -8.79 -8.04
CA THR A 202 -9.15 -9.25 -9.38
C THR A 202 -7.87 -10.08 -9.37
N LEU A 203 -7.28 -10.37 -8.20
CA LEU A 203 -6.06 -11.17 -8.11
C LEU A 203 -6.32 -12.60 -8.61
N SER A 204 -5.42 -13.14 -9.42
CA SER A 204 -5.53 -14.52 -9.89
C SER A 204 -5.02 -15.49 -8.81
N GLU A 205 -5.81 -16.51 -8.45
CA GLU A 205 -5.43 -17.48 -7.41
C GLU A 205 -4.06 -18.14 -7.68
N LYS A 206 -3.73 -18.33 -8.96
CA LYS A 206 -2.48 -18.95 -9.42
C LYS A 206 -1.24 -18.07 -9.19
N TYR A 207 -1.36 -16.75 -9.30
CA TYR A 207 -0.24 -15.81 -9.18
C TYR A 207 -0.41 -14.83 -8.00
N ILE A 208 -1.36 -15.11 -7.10
CA ILE A 208 -1.77 -14.25 -5.97
C ILE A 208 -0.61 -13.79 -5.08
N ALA A 209 0.47 -14.56 -4.98
CA ALA A 209 1.66 -14.18 -4.24
C ALA A 209 2.48 -13.08 -4.95
N GLU A 210 2.64 -13.16 -6.26
CA GLU A 210 3.43 -12.23 -7.08
C GLU A 210 2.65 -10.94 -7.37
N GLU A 211 1.36 -11.09 -7.68
CA GLU A 211 0.43 -9.97 -7.88
C GLU A 211 0.24 -9.16 -6.58
N PHE A 212 0.06 -9.84 -5.42
CA PHE A 212 -0.01 -9.16 -4.13
C PHE A 212 1.33 -8.51 -3.75
N ARG A 213 2.48 -9.17 -3.99
CA ARG A 213 3.81 -8.57 -3.76
C ARG A 213 3.95 -7.26 -4.54
N THR A 214 3.57 -7.27 -5.81
CA THR A 214 3.60 -6.09 -6.70
C THR A 214 2.66 -4.99 -6.18
N LEU A 215 1.44 -5.34 -5.79
CA LEU A 215 0.46 -4.42 -5.22
C LEU A 215 0.93 -3.80 -3.89
N TYR A 216 1.59 -4.60 -3.04
CA TYR A 216 2.11 -4.13 -1.76
C TYR A 216 3.26 -3.15 -1.96
N LEU A 217 4.18 -3.41 -2.90
CA LEU A 217 5.27 -2.49 -3.24
C LEU A 217 4.72 -1.15 -3.79
N GLU A 218 3.76 -1.18 -4.72
CA GLU A 218 3.05 0.00 -5.23
C GLU A 218 2.41 0.83 -4.11
N ALA A 219 1.73 0.17 -3.17
CA ALA A 219 1.06 0.82 -2.06
C ALA A 219 2.04 1.31 -0.96
N PHE A 220 3.14 0.60 -0.74
CA PHE A 220 4.18 0.99 0.21
C PHE A 220 4.88 2.26 -0.24
N GLU A 221 5.27 2.37 -1.53
CA GLU A 221 5.82 3.59 -2.10
C GLU A 221 4.82 4.77 -1.98
N GLU A 222 3.56 4.55 -2.33
CA GLU A 222 2.53 5.58 -2.19
C GLU A 222 2.34 6.07 -0.74
N VAL A 223 2.52 5.22 0.27
CA VAL A 223 2.22 5.54 1.68
C VAL A 223 3.44 6.00 2.48
N GLU A 224 4.56 5.27 2.41
CA GLU A 224 5.75 5.51 3.25
C GLU A 224 6.73 6.51 2.62
N ILE A 225 6.64 6.78 1.30
CA ILE A 225 7.51 7.73 0.59
C ILE A 225 6.76 9.00 0.15
N TYR A 226 5.47 8.89 -0.18
CA TYR A 226 4.67 10.01 -0.70
C TYR A 226 3.48 10.44 0.17
N ASP A 227 3.27 9.83 1.35
CA ASP A 227 2.17 10.13 2.30
C ASP A 227 0.78 10.26 1.62
N ARG A 228 0.55 9.43 0.58
CA ARG A 228 -0.58 9.57 -0.34
C ARG A 228 -1.92 9.20 0.29
N ASP A 229 -1.91 8.40 1.35
CA ASP A 229 -3.08 8.16 2.19
C ASP A 229 -3.56 9.44 2.89
N ILE A 230 -2.65 10.19 3.53
CA ILE A 230 -2.95 11.46 4.20
C ILE A 230 -3.50 12.47 3.20
N THR A 231 -2.78 12.72 2.10
CA THR A 231 -3.20 13.72 1.10
C THR A 231 -4.49 13.37 0.34
N LEU A 232 -4.99 12.13 0.46
CA LEU A 232 -6.30 11.72 -0.07
C LEU A 232 -7.38 11.72 1.02
N ASP A 233 -7.10 11.27 2.24
CA ASP A 233 -8.02 11.36 3.38
C ASP A 233 -8.35 12.86 3.68
N GLU A 234 -7.36 13.78 3.57
CA GLU A 234 -7.55 15.25 3.66
C GLU A 234 -8.51 15.79 2.58
N ARG A 235 -8.32 15.37 1.32
CA ARG A 235 -9.17 15.80 0.19
C ARG A 235 -10.60 15.28 0.33
N GLU A 236 -10.75 14.07 0.85
CA GLU A 236 -12.06 13.47 1.11
C GLU A 236 -12.77 14.16 2.29
N SER A 237 -12.06 14.61 3.32
CA SER A 237 -12.62 15.49 4.36
C SER A 237 -13.10 16.81 3.76
N ALA A 238 -12.24 17.52 2.99
CA ALA A 238 -12.60 18.78 2.37
C ALA A 238 -13.81 18.67 1.40
N ILE A 239 -13.90 17.58 0.61
CA ILE A 239 -15.06 17.31 -0.26
C ILE A 239 -16.31 16.98 0.55
N SER A 240 -16.18 16.22 1.64
CA SER A 240 -17.27 15.91 2.58
C SER A 240 -17.80 17.18 3.23
N GLU A 241 -16.92 18.04 3.76
CA GLU A 241 -17.25 19.34 4.35
C GLU A 241 -17.97 20.25 3.36
N VAL A 242 -17.48 20.36 2.11
CA VAL A 242 -18.18 21.14 1.07
C VAL A 242 -19.56 20.54 0.77
N THR A 243 -19.67 19.21 0.67
CA THR A 243 -20.93 18.52 0.32
C THR A 243 -21.98 18.64 1.42
N ASN A 244 -21.57 18.48 2.69
CA ASN A 244 -22.46 18.62 3.85
C ASN A 244 -22.92 20.08 4.07
N ASN A 245 -22.15 21.07 3.59
CA ASN A 245 -22.47 22.49 3.66
C ASN A 245 -23.09 23.05 2.37
N ILE A 246 -23.50 22.22 1.41
CA ILE A 246 -24.29 22.69 0.25
C ILE A 246 -25.61 23.25 0.78
N PRO A 247 -25.93 24.55 0.55
CA PRO A 247 -27.18 25.12 1.00
C PRO A 247 -28.35 24.46 0.25
N LYS A 248 -29.32 23.92 0.99
CA LYS A 248 -30.54 23.31 0.43
C LYS A 248 -31.17 24.22 -0.64
N SER A 249 -31.39 23.64 -1.81
CA SER A 249 -32.06 24.27 -2.95
C SER A 249 -33.46 24.73 -2.57
N GLU A 250 -34.04 25.65 -3.33
CA GLU A 250 -35.45 26.03 -3.17
C GLU A 250 -36.38 24.82 -3.41
N MET A 251 -36.00 23.90 -4.28
CA MET A 251 -36.69 22.61 -4.43
C MET A 251 -36.56 21.73 -3.19
N ASP A 252 -35.38 21.63 -2.59
CA ASP A 252 -35.15 20.79 -1.40
C ASP A 252 -35.95 21.32 -0.20
N LYS A 253 -35.97 22.65 -0.02
CA LYS A 253 -36.78 23.33 1.00
C LYS A 253 -38.28 23.12 0.77
N ASN A 254 -38.76 23.26 -0.45
CA ASN A 254 -40.16 22.99 -0.78
C ASN A 254 -40.53 21.51 -0.56
N ILE A 255 -39.61 20.57 -0.80
CA ILE A 255 -39.79 19.14 -0.47
C ILE A 255 -39.80 18.92 1.04
N ASP A 256 -38.88 19.53 1.80
CA ASP A 256 -38.90 19.48 3.28
C ASP A 256 -40.21 20.05 3.84
N ASP A 257 -40.66 21.21 3.33
CA ASP A 257 -41.91 21.85 3.72
C ASP A 257 -43.12 20.97 3.38
N MET A 258 -43.17 20.38 2.17
CA MET A 258 -44.21 19.43 1.79
C MET A 258 -44.23 18.23 2.75
N VAL A 259 -43.07 17.66 3.09
CA VAL A 259 -42.97 16.53 4.04
C VAL A 259 -43.40 16.96 5.45
N ALA A 260 -43.01 18.14 5.92
CA ALA A 260 -43.38 18.69 7.22
C ALA A 260 -44.89 18.97 7.34
N HIS A 261 -45.53 19.40 6.25
CA HIS A 261 -46.98 19.57 6.14
C HIS A 261 -47.73 18.24 5.83
N GLY A 262 -47.04 17.09 5.89
CA GLY A 262 -47.66 15.77 5.75
C GLY A 262 -48.11 15.42 4.33
N TYR A 263 -47.51 16.03 3.30
CA TYR A 263 -47.86 15.78 1.89
C TYR A 263 -47.69 14.31 1.52
N LYS A 264 -48.79 13.65 1.18
CA LYS A 264 -48.79 12.30 0.61
C LYS A 264 -48.75 12.36 -0.91
N LEU A 265 -47.89 11.53 -1.51
CA LEU A 265 -47.87 11.29 -2.95
C LEU A 265 -49.26 10.85 -3.42
N PRO A 266 -49.89 11.52 -4.41
CA PRO A 266 -51.26 11.21 -4.79
C PRO A 266 -51.38 9.88 -5.56
N GLY A 267 -52.45 9.14 -5.27
CA GLY A 267 -52.81 7.88 -5.96
C GLY A 267 -51.96 6.68 -5.55
N LYS A 268 -51.99 5.63 -6.40
CA LYS A 268 -51.45 4.29 -6.11
C LYS A 268 -49.99 4.26 -5.64
N LEU A 269 -49.18 5.24 -6.04
CA LEU A 269 -47.78 5.34 -5.63
C LEU A 269 -47.64 5.72 -4.14
N GLY A 270 -48.50 6.62 -3.64
CA GLY A 270 -48.59 6.95 -2.22
C GLY A 270 -49.08 5.78 -1.38
N GLU A 271 -50.10 5.05 -1.85
CA GLU A 271 -50.59 3.82 -1.20
C GLU A 271 -49.47 2.78 -1.02
N THR A 272 -48.59 2.62 -2.02
CA THR A 272 -47.39 1.76 -1.88
C THR A 272 -46.33 2.34 -0.95
N PHE A 273 -46.12 3.66 -0.92
CA PHE A 273 -45.15 4.29 -0.01
C PHE A 273 -45.61 4.19 1.46
N ASP A 274 -46.87 4.54 1.75
CA ASP A 274 -47.49 4.36 3.07
C ASP A 274 -47.35 2.89 3.53
N ARG A 275 -47.69 1.93 2.66
CA ARG A 275 -47.57 0.49 2.96
C ARG A 275 -46.13 0.08 3.26
N ILE A 276 -45.15 0.58 2.51
CA ILE A 276 -43.72 0.32 2.75
C ILE A 276 -43.27 0.96 4.07
N GLN A 277 -43.77 2.14 4.42
CA GLN A 277 -43.43 2.83 5.67
C GLN A 277 -44.02 2.11 6.89
N SER A 278 -45.28 1.68 6.84
CA SER A 278 -45.90 0.83 7.88
C SER A 278 -45.17 -0.50 8.05
N LEU A 279 -44.72 -1.13 6.96
CA LEU A 279 -43.93 -2.37 7.04
C LEU A 279 -42.57 -2.16 7.70
N ARG A 280 -41.91 -1.00 7.49
CA ARG A 280 -40.66 -0.66 8.21
C ARG A 280 -40.90 -0.40 9.69
N ALA A 281 -41.91 0.40 10.03
CA ALA A 281 -42.25 0.74 11.41
C ALA A 281 -42.64 -0.49 12.25
N ASN A 282 -43.32 -1.46 11.64
CA ASN A 282 -43.67 -2.71 12.31
C ASN A 282 -42.45 -3.66 12.43
N ASN A 283 -41.55 -3.70 11.45
CA ASN A 283 -40.34 -4.53 11.52
C ASN A 283 -39.29 -4.04 12.51
N THR A 284 -39.32 -2.76 12.94
CA THR A 284 -38.41 -2.26 13.99
C THR A 284 -38.67 -2.85 15.39
N HIS A 285 -39.66 -3.73 15.56
CA HIS A 285 -39.97 -4.36 16.84
C HIS A 285 -39.70 -5.88 16.90
N VAL A 286 -38.95 -6.43 15.94
CA VAL A 286 -38.37 -7.78 16.08
C VAL A 286 -37.20 -7.72 17.05
N VAL A 287 -37.49 -7.95 18.33
CA VAL A 287 -36.48 -8.34 19.30
C VAL A 287 -35.89 -9.67 18.83
N ILE A 288 -34.56 -9.74 18.74
CA ILE A 288 -33.87 -11.03 18.59
C ILE A 288 -33.79 -11.60 20.00
N ASP A 289 -34.86 -12.27 20.43
CA ASP A 289 -34.80 -13.13 21.60
C ASP A 289 -33.79 -14.25 21.33
N GLU A 290 -33.03 -14.62 22.36
CA GLU A 290 -31.98 -15.62 22.28
C GLU A 290 -32.56 -17.00 21.93
N ILE A 291 -31.83 -17.76 21.11
CA ILE A 291 -32.10 -19.18 20.86
C ILE A 291 -30.84 -19.94 21.28
N ASP A 292 -31.02 -20.93 22.16
CA ASP A 292 -29.98 -21.79 22.75
C ASP A 292 -29.13 -22.57 21.73
#